data_AF-A0A954EBB6-F1
#
_entry.id   AF-A0A954EBB6-F1
#
_cell.length_a   1.000
_cell.length_b   1.000
_cell.length_c   1.000
_cell.angle_alpha   90.00
_cell.angle_beta   90.00
_cell.angle_gamma   90.00
#
_symmetry.space_group_name_H-M   'P 1'
#
loop_
_entity.id
_entity.type
_entity.pdbx_description
1 polymer ?
#
loop_
_entity_poly.entity_id
_entity_poly.type
_entity_poly.pdbx_seq_one_letter_code
_entity_poly.pdbx_strand_id
1 'polypeptide(L)'
;AIAGHEKKENRTALFVAASPFGTDQPYRLKVVLKHESQYAQHQFGRIRLAVSADDQIANLVPDAIRTLLATPDDKKTNQHKQQLKEHFRNNVCSLPEFRTLQQSQTELQSRKTKLTEQIPTTLVFREKAQLKPSYLLKRGEYDQQGEEVSRRTPLALPPMHQEWPNNRLGLAYWLVSEENPLTARVEVNRIWQSLFGVGLVKTTEDFGSQGEAPSHPELLDWLAIELRESGWDRKALLKKIMLSSAYQQSSRIIPAQLAADPQNRLISRGPRYRLDAEMLRDQALFVSGLLVEKIGGPSVKPPQPDGLWFAVGYTRSNTARFVPDEGAEKIHRRTLYTFLKRTAPAPQMAVFDGPSRESSCVRRERTNTPLQSLLLLNDPQYVEFSQGLAARAMRESASDPGQIATRIYRLCTGELPTADQLSLLVAGFEADREYFRAHPEQATAYLKTAALVPHEGLAEVDLAAWSLTSSLVLNLDQVVSKN
;
A
#
# COMPACT_ATOMS: atom_id res chain seq x y z
N ALA A 1 45.07 -8.45 9.74
CA ALA A 1 45.13 -7.15 9.04
C ALA A 1 44.11 -7.18 7.91
N ILE A 2 43.04 -6.37 8.02
CA ILE A 2 42.00 -6.31 6.99
C ILE A 2 42.57 -5.58 5.76
N ALA A 3 42.34 -6.11 4.55
CA ALA A 3 42.77 -5.52 3.26
C ALA A 3 44.29 -5.37 2.99
N GLY A 4 45.16 -6.17 3.63
CA GLY A 4 46.62 -6.09 3.45
C GLY A 4 47.15 -6.37 2.03
N HIS A 5 46.33 -6.95 1.15
CA HIS A 5 46.66 -7.20 -0.25
C HIS A 5 46.47 -5.98 -1.16
N GLU A 6 45.71 -4.97 -0.71
CA GLU A 6 45.43 -3.75 -1.48
C GLU A 6 46.29 -2.57 -1.03
N LYS A 7 46.76 -2.57 0.23
CA LYS A 7 47.50 -1.45 0.84
C LYS A 7 48.78 -1.93 1.53
N LYS A 8 49.93 -1.67 0.87
CA LYS A 8 51.27 -1.88 1.43
C LYS A 8 51.63 -0.73 2.38
N GLU A 9 51.22 -0.83 3.63
CA GLU A 9 51.55 0.16 4.68
C GLU A 9 52.10 -0.51 5.95
N ASN A 10 52.87 0.24 6.73
CA ASN A 10 53.37 -0.24 8.01
C ASN A 10 52.19 -0.51 8.96
N ARG A 11 52.27 -1.62 9.70
CA ARG A 11 51.26 -2.00 10.68
C ARG A 11 51.91 -2.13 12.05
N THR A 12 51.27 -1.52 13.05
CA THR A 12 51.68 -1.61 14.44
C THR A 12 50.55 -2.23 15.23
N ALA A 13 50.87 -3.25 16.02
CA ALA A 13 49.99 -3.81 17.02
C ALA A 13 50.63 -3.58 18.39
N LEU A 14 49.86 -3.04 19.32
CA LEU A 14 50.29 -2.84 20.69
C LEU A 14 49.65 -3.92 21.57
N PHE A 15 50.48 -4.59 22.37
CA PHE A 15 50.01 -5.54 23.37
C PHE A 15 50.41 -4.99 24.73
N VAL A 16 49.40 -4.60 25.52
CA VAL A 16 49.60 -4.19 26.92
C VAL A 16 49.34 -5.42 27.78
N ALA A 17 50.32 -5.81 28.58
CA ALA A 17 50.13 -6.93 29.50
C ALA A 17 49.20 -6.54 30.64
N ALA A 18 48.36 -7.48 31.08
CA ALA A 18 47.42 -7.26 32.17
C ALA A 18 48.12 -6.95 33.52
N SER A 19 49.37 -7.40 33.67
CA SER A 19 50.28 -7.04 34.75
C SER A 19 51.67 -6.81 34.17
N PRO A 20 52.49 -5.91 34.76
CA PRO A 20 53.89 -5.76 34.38
C PRO A 20 54.61 -7.11 34.44
N PHE A 21 55.43 -7.41 33.44
CA PHE A 21 56.22 -8.63 33.37
C PHE A 21 57.68 -8.29 33.09
N GLY A 22 58.57 -9.05 33.72
CA GLY A 22 60.02 -8.87 33.64
C GLY A 22 60.67 -8.95 35.02
N THR A 23 61.95 -9.30 35.06
CA THR A 23 62.74 -9.41 36.29
C THR A 23 64.11 -8.74 36.10
N ASP A 24 64.80 -8.42 37.19
CA ASP A 24 66.17 -7.89 37.16
C ASP A 24 67.21 -8.96 36.77
N GLN A 25 66.78 -10.21 36.58
CA GLN A 25 67.61 -11.28 36.07
C GLN A 25 67.34 -11.53 34.58
N PRO A 26 68.31 -12.07 33.81
CA PRO A 26 68.11 -12.34 32.40
C PRO A 26 66.96 -13.33 32.19
N TYR A 27 65.91 -12.91 31.49
CA TYR A 27 64.80 -13.77 31.09
C TYR A 27 64.58 -13.71 29.57
N ARG A 28 64.03 -14.78 29.00
CA ARG A 28 63.83 -14.91 27.55
C ARG A 28 62.36 -14.78 27.19
N LEU A 29 62.02 -13.71 26.47
CA LEU A 29 60.69 -13.57 25.88
C LEU A 29 60.62 -14.30 24.54
N LYS A 30 59.73 -15.29 24.43
CA LYS A 30 59.46 -16.00 23.17
C LYS A 30 58.15 -15.51 22.58
N VAL A 31 58.23 -14.81 21.44
CA VAL A 31 57.07 -14.38 20.66
C VAL A 31 56.88 -15.33 19.48
N VAL A 32 55.69 -15.92 19.37
CA VAL A 32 55.33 -16.80 18.25
C VAL A 32 54.25 -16.11 17.42
N LEU A 33 54.58 -15.79 16.18
CA LEU A 33 53.63 -15.21 15.23
C LEU A 33 53.10 -16.33 14.34
N LYS A 34 51.82 -16.67 14.50
CA LYS A 34 51.16 -17.66 13.65
C LYS A 34 50.45 -16.95 12.50
N HIS A 35 50.76 -17.35 11.27
CA HIS A 35 50.23 -16.71 10.07
C HIS A 35 49.12 -17.57 9.47
N GLU A 36 47.87 -17.27 9.83
CA GLU A 36 46.69 -18.08 9.44
C GLU A 36 45.89 -17.44 8.29
N SER A 37 46.54 -16.66 7.42
CA SER A 37 45.86 -16.07 6.26
C SER A 37 45.73 -17.10 5.13
N GLN A 38 44.52 -17.21 4.56
CA GLN A 38 44.24 -17.99 3.34
C GLN A 38 44.87 -17.41 2.07
N TYR A 39 45.47 -16.21 2.14
CA TYR A 39 46.07 -15.52 1.00
C TYR A 39 47.61 -15.47 1.14
N ALA A 40 48.32 -16.06 0.16
CA ALA A 40 49.78 -16.18 0.19
C ALA A 40 50.52 -14.83 0.29
N GLN A 41 49.91 -13.73 -0.17
CA GLN A 41 50.53 -12.40 -0.19
C GLN A 41 50.35 -11.59 1.09
N HIS A 42 49.73 -12.16 2.14
CA HIS A 42 49.50 -11.46 3.42
C HIS A 42 50.67 -11.55 4.39
N GLN A 43 51.85 -12.03 3.97
CA GLN A 43 52.98 -12.26 4.87
C GLN A 43 53.61 -10.97 5.42
N PHE A 44 53.99 -10.99 6.70
CA PHE A 44 54.76 -9.91 7.31
C PHE A 44 56.21 -9.95 6.80
N GLY A 45 56.65 -8.89 6.10
CA GLY A 45 57.99 -8.87 5.51
C GLY A 45 59.12 -8.49 6.49
N ARG A 46 58.95 -7.42 7.27
CA ARG A 46 59.98 -6.88 8.19
C ARG A 46 59.38 -6.66 9.57
N ILE A 47 59.47 -7.67 10.43
CA ILE A 47 58.94 -7.61 11.79
C ILE A 47 59.96 -6.90 12.68
N ARG A 48 59.49 -5.91 13.45
CA ARG A 48 60.23 -5.27 14.53
C ARG A 48 59.45 -5.44 15.82
N LEU A 49 60.13 -5.84 16.88
CA LEU A 49 59.57 -5.91 18.23
C LEU A 49 60.25 -4.83 19.07
N ALA A 50 59.44 -4.08 19.81
CA ALA A 50 59.89 -3.11 20.79
C ALA A 50 59.12 -3.34 22.09
N VAL A 51 59.78 -3.10 23.22
CA VAL A 51 59.18 -3.18 24.56
C VAL A 51 59.27 -1.81 25.21
N SER A 52 58.31 -1.48 26.06
CA SER A 52 58.30 -0.24 26.83
C SER A 52 57.77 -0.51 28.23
N ALA A 53 58.22 0.30 29.19
CA ALA A 53 57.74 0.29 30.57
C ALA A 53 56.58 1.30 30.81
N ASP A 54 56.22 2.08 29.79
CA ASP A 54 55.15 3.08 29.84
C ASP A 54 53.78 2.42 29.58
N ASP A 55 52.83 2.61 30.49
CA ASP A 55 51.48 2.04 30.45
C ASP A 55 50.49 2.86 29.59
N GLN A 56 50.88 4.05 29.11
CA GLN A 56 49.99 4.96 28.36
C GLN A 56 50.03 4.81 26.83
N ILE A 57 50.72 3.81 26.28
CA ILE A 57 50.98 3.69 24.83
C ILE A 57 49.73 3.37 24.01
N ALA A 58 48.58 3.09 24.65
CA ALA A 58 47.33 2.73 23.99
C ALA A 58 46.79 3.76 22.96
N ASN A 59 47.28 5.01 22.98
CA ASN A 59 46.90 6.06 22.02
C ASN A 59 48.05 6.40 21.05
N LEU A 60 48.32 5.51 20.09
CA LEU A 60 49.21 5.84 18.96
C LEU A 60 48.60 6.99 18.15
N VAL A 61 49.14 8.20 18.33
CA VAL A 61 48.82 9.36 17.49
C VAL A 61 49.06 8.99 16.02
N PRO A 62 48.04 9.06 15.14
CA PRO A 62 48.17 8.71 13.73
C PRO A 62 49.28 9.51 13.04
N ASP A 63 49.96 8.92 12.05
CA ASP A 63 51.08 9.56 11.35
C ASP A 63 50.69 10.92 10.76
N ALA A 64 49.48 11.05 10.21
CA ALA A 64 48.96 12.32 9.72
C ALA A 64 48.92 13.41 10.82
N ILE A 65 48.52 13.05 12.04
CA ILE A 65 48.51 13.97 13.18
C ILE A 65 49.93 14.28 13.65
N ARG A 66 50.84 13.30 13.62
CA ARG A 66 52.28 13.53 13.92
C ARG A 66 52.92 14.51 12.95
N THR A 67 52.65 14.37 11.65
CA THR A 67 53.13 15.31 10.62
C THR A 67 52.56 16.72 10.85
N LEU A 68 51.28 16.83 11.21
CA LEU A 68 50.67 18.11 11.55
C LEU A 68 51.27 18.72 12.82
N LEU A 69 51.56 17.93 13.85
CA LEU A 69 52.22 18.40 15.08
C LEU A 69 53.65 18.88 14.82
N ALA A 70 54.38 18.23 13.92
CA ALA A 70 55.74 18.61 13.51
C ALA A 70 55.80 19.85 12.58
N THR A 71 54.66 20.29 12.04
CA THR A 71 54.59 21.51 11.24
C THR A 71 54.71 22.74 12.16
N PRO A 72 55.59 23.72 11.86
CA PRO A 72 55.69 24.97 12.61
C PRO A 72 54.34 25.71 12.71
N ASP A 73 54.05 26.32 13.87
CA ASP A 73 52.74 26.93 14.15
C ASP A 73 52.37 28.08 13.21
N ASP A 74 53.37 28.82 12.73
CA ASP A 74 53.26 29.88 11.72
C ASP A 74 52.87 29.35 10.33
N LYS A 75 53.06 28.05 10.08
CA LYS A 75 52.72 27.35 8.83
C LYS A 75 51.47 26.48 8.94
N LYS A 76 50.81 26.42 10.11
CA LYS A 76 49.56 25.66 10.29
C LYS A 76 48.36 26.44 9.76
N THR A 77 47.73 25.93 8.71
CA THR A 77 46.46 26.43 8.18
C THR A 77 45.31 26.25 9.19
N ASN A 78 44.19 26.92 8.95
CA ASN A 78 42.97 26.73 9.77
C ASN A 78 42.48 25.28 9.75
N GLN A 79 42.63 24.60 8.62
CA GLN A 79 42.28 23.18 8.48
C GLN A 79 43.20 22.29 9.33
N HIS A 80 44.51 22.55 9.37
CA HIS A 80 45.46 21.84 10.24
C HIS A 80 45.08 22.00 11.72
N LYS A 81 44.79 23.24 12.14
CA LYS A 81 44.37 23.54 13.52
C LYS A 81 43.06 22.84 13.88
N GLN A 82 42.11 22.75 12.94
CA GLN A 82 40.84 22.05 13.15
C GLN A 82 41.05 20.54 13.31
N GLN A 83 41.85 19.91 12.45
CA GLN A 83 42.15 18.47 12.53
C GLN A 83 42.85 18.10 13.84
N LEU A 84 43.80 18.93 14.30
CA LEU A 84 44.47 18.73 15.60
C LEU A 84 43.48 18.86 16.77
N LYS A 85 42.59 19.85 16.74
CA LYS A 85 41.55 20.04 17.77
C LYS A 85 40.57 18.87 17.81
N GLU A 86 40.12 18.39 16.66
CA GLU A 86 39.23 17.22 16.57
C GLU A 86 39.90 15.95 17.07
N HIS A 87 41.16 15.72 16.68
CA HIS A 87 41.90 14.56 17.17
C HIS A 87 42.08 14.60 18.70
N PHE A 88 42.49 15.75 19.25
CA PHE A 88 42.62 15.94 20.68
C PHE A 88 41.30 15.70 21.42
N ARG A 89 40.22 16.35 20.96
CA ARG A 89 38.88 16.19 21.55
C ARG A 89 38.40 14.75 21.52
N ASN A 90 38.55 14.06 20.39
CA ASN A 90 37.95 12.73 20.20
C ASN A 90 38.78 11.58 20.78
N ASN A 91 40.11 11.74 20.91
CA ASN A 91 41.01 10.62 21.24
C ASN A 91 41.89 10.86 22.48
N VAL A 92 42.13 12.12 22.86
CA VAL A 92 43.10 12.47 23.91
C VAL A 92 42.42 13.10 25.14
N CYS A 93 41.36 13.89 24.95
CA CYS A 93 40.72 14.62 26.03
C CYS A 93 40.10 13.68 27.08
N SER A 94 40.55 13.80 28.33
CA SER A 94 40.09 13.02 29.49
C SER A 94 39.23 13.82 30.47
N LEU A 95 38.95 15.09 30.19
CA LEU A 95 38.13 15.95 31.04
C LEU A 95 36.71 15.35 31.20
N PRO A 96 36.25 15.06 32.44
CA PRO A 96 34.96 14.42 32.67
C PRO A 96 33.79 15.18 32.05
N GLU A 97 33.75 16.50 32.20
CA GLU A 97 32.70 17.37 31.64
C GLU A 97 32.64 17.28 30.11
N PHE A 98 33.79 17.27 29.43
CA PHE A 98 33.86 17.14 27.98
C PHE A 98 33.36 15.77 27.51
N ARG A 99 33.74 14.68 28.21
CA ARG A 99 33.25 13.33 27.88
C ARG A 99 31.74 13.22 28.07
N THR A 100 31.18 13.79 29.13
CA THR A 100 29.73 13.84 29.35
C THR A 100 29.01 14.60 28.23
N LEU A 101 29.53 15.75 27.82
CA LEU A 101 28.97 16.53 26.71
C LEU A 101 29.08 15.80 25.37
N GLN A 102 30.20 15.12 25.10
CA GLN A 102 30.40 14.34 23.88
C GLN A 102 29.46 13.13 23.80
N GLN A 103 29.25 12.44 24.93
CA GLN A 103 28.26 11.36 25.03
C GLN A 103 26.85 11.88 24.77
N SER A 104 26.46 12.99 25.42
CA SER A 104 25.15 13.63 25.21
C SER A 104 24.96 14.07 23.76
N GLN A 105 25.97 14.68 23.13
CA GLN A 105 25.92 15.07 21.73
C GLN A 105 25.73 13.84 20.81
N THR A 106 26.46 12.76 21.07
CA THR A 106 26.35 11.51 20.30
C THR A 106 24.97 10.88 20.44
N GLU A 107 24.42 10.87 21.66
CA GLU A 107 23.08 10.39 21.94
C GLU A 107 22.02 11.25 21.22
N LEU A 108 22.11 12.57 21.35
CA LEU A 108 21.19 13.51 20.69
C LEU A 108 21.28 13.39 19.16
N GLN A 109 22.47 13.23 18.60
CA GLN A 109 22.66 13.03 17.17
C GLN A 109 22.06 11.69 16.72
N SER A 110 22.28 10.61 17.48
CA SER A 110 21.65 9.31 17.23
C SER A 110 20.12 9.40 17.28
N ARG A 111 19.58 10.10 18.28
CA ARG A 111 18.14 10.33 18.43
C ARG A 111 17.57 11.16 17.27
N LYS A 112 18.29 12.20 16.84
CA LYS A 112 17.92 13.02 15.67
C LYS A 112 17.91 12.18 14.39
N THR A 113 18.92 11.35 14.17
CA THR A 113 18.99 10.46 13.01
C THR A 113 17.82 9.48 13.01
N LYS A 114 17.58 8.78 14.13
CA LYS A 114 16.43 7.87 14.29
C LYS A 114 15.10 8.56 14.03
N LEU A 115 14.92 9.77 14.54
CA LEU A 115 13.71 10.56 14.30
C LEU A 115 13.58 10.92 12.81
N THR A 116 14.67 11.32 12.16
CA THR A 116 14.68 11.70 10.74
C THR A 116 14.36 10.50 9.85
N GLU A 117 14.90 9.33 10.16
CA GLU A 117 14.63 8.06 9.44
C GLU A 117 13.18 7.59 9.58
N GLN A 118 12.50 7.98 10.67
CA GLN A 118 11.08 7.69 10.88
C GLN A 118 10.16 8.62 10.09
N ILE A 119 10.64 9.77 9.60
CA ILE A 119 9.83 10.69 8.79
C ILE A 119 9.56 10.01 7.44
N PRO A 120 8.29 9.73 7.10
CA PRO A 120 7.97 9.18 5.79
C PRO A 120 8.41 10.18 4.72
N THR A 121 9.28 9.74 3.81
CA THR A 121 9.67 10.52 2.64
C THR A 121 8.93 10.04 1.42
N THR A 122 8.65 10.97 0.50
CA THR A 122 8.07 10.65 -0.80
C THR A 122 8.87 11.34 -1.89
N LEU A 123 8.96 10.69 -3.05
CA LEU A 123 9.62 11.27 -4.20
C LEU A 123 8.74 12.38 -4.77
N VAL A 124 9.31 13.57 -4.89
CA VAL A 124 8.65 14.71 -5.54
C VAL A 124 9.39 15.07 -6.82
N PHE A 125 8.65 15.46 -7.84
CA PHE A 125 9.24 16.04 -9.03
C PHE A 125 9.47 17.53 -8.80
N ARG A 126 10.74 17.94 -8.75
CA ARG A 126 11.14 19.34 -8.68
C ARG A 126 11.58 19.82 -10.06
N GLU A 127 11.08 20.99 -10.46
CA GLU A 127 11.51 21.66 -11.68
C GLU A 127 13.02 21.99 -11.61
N LYS A 128 13.74 21.78 -12.71
CA LYS A 128 15.17 22.12 -12.78
C LYS A 128 15.34 23.61 -13.01
N ALA A 129 16.42 24.18 -12.46
CA ALA A 129 16.78 25.58 -12.71
C ALA A 129 17.05 25.85 -14.20
N GLN A 130 17.71 24.91 -14.87
CA GLN A 130 17.90 24.92 -16.31
C GLN A 130 16.98 23.88 -16.96
N LEU A 131 16.10 24.34 -17.84
CA LEU A 131 15.20 23.48 -18.59
C LEU A 131 16.00 22.63 -19.57
N LYS A 132 15.65 21.34 -19.65
CA LYS A 132 16.16 20.49 -20.72
C LYS A 132 15.33 20.75 -22.00
N PRO A 133 15.97 20.98 -23.15
CA PRO A 133 15.24 21.09 -24.41
C PRO A 133 14.53 19.77 -24.70
N SER A 134 13.37 19.85 -25.34
CA SER A 134 12.57 18.70 -25.80
C SER A 134 12.37 18.83 -27.30
N TYR A 135 12.36 17.72 -28.03
CA TYR A 135 12.32 17.73 -29.49
C TYR A 135 11.20 16.85 -30.03
N LEU A 136 10.63 17.24 -31.16
CA LEU A 136 9.74 16.38 -31.93
C LEU A 136 10.56 15.24 -32.54
N LEU A 137 10.21 13.99 -32.23
CA LEU A 137 10.94 12.82 -32.72
C LEU A 137 10.48 12.46 -34.13
N LYS A 138 11.43 12.30 -35.06
CA LYS A 138 11.12 11.90 -36.45
C LYS A 138 10.61 10.47 -36.44
N ARG A 139 9.34 10.28 -36.83
CA ARG A 139 8.63 8.99 -36.81
C ARG A 139 8.58 8.32 -35.43
N GLY A 140 8.81 9.08 -34.35
CA GLY A 140 8.85 8.55 -32.99
C GLY A 140 10.18 7.91 -32.56
N GLU A 141 11.21 7.91 -33.41
CA GLU A 141 12.52 7.33 -33.08
C GLU A 141 13.29 8.20 -32.07
N TYR A 142 13.70 7.62 -30.94
CA TYR A 142 14.23 8.37 -29.79
C TYR A 142 15.59 9.02 -30.05
N ASP A 143 16.35 8.53 -31.03
CA ASP A 143 17.65 9.03 -31.44
C ASP A 143 17.56 10.02 -32.63
N GLN A 144 16.38 10.19 -33.23
CA GLN A 144 16.16 11.11 -34.35
C GLN A 144 15.39 12.36 -33.91
N GLN A 145 16.12 13.29 -33.30
CA GLN A 145 15.58 14.59 -32.91
C GLN A 145 15.27 15.46 -34.14
N GLY A 146 14.08 16.06 -34.13
CA GLY A 146 13.63 17.11 -35.06
C GLY A 146 13.63 18.48 -34.39
N GLU A 147 12.56 19.24 -34.59
CA GLU A 147 12.41 20.60 -34.07
C GLU A 147 12.30 20.63 -32.55
N GLU A 148 12.91 21.62 -31.91
CA GLU A 148 12.73 21.86 -30.49
C GLU A 148 11.30 22.35 -30.20
N VAL A 149 10.69 21.81 -29.15
CA VAL A 149 9.33 22.15 -28.73
C VAL A 149 9.33 22.79 -27.34
N SER A 150 8.57 23.88 -27.22
CA SER A 150 8.33 24.56 -25.95
C SER A 150 7.12 23.99 -25.21
N ARG A 151 7.07 24.19 -23.89
CA ARG A 151 5.90 23.89 -23.06
C ARG A 151 4.71 24.74 -23.52
N ARG A 152 3.63 24.10 -23.94
CA ARG A 152 2.36 24.72 -24.34
C ARG A 152 1.18 23.78 -24.07
N THR A 153 -0.03 24.32 -24.09
CA THR A 153 -1.28 23.54 -24.12
C THR A 153 -1.63 23.18 -25.58
N PRO A 154 -2.46 22.14 -25.80
CA PRO A 154 -2.92 21.79 -27.15
C PRO A 154 -3.67 22.94 -27.81
N LEU A 155 -3.34 23.24 -29.08
CA LEU A 155 -3.94 24.37 -29.82
C LEU A 155 -5.46 24.24 -30.05
N ALA A 156 -5.99 23.02 -30.02
CA ALA A 156 -7.42 22.74 -30.16
C ALA A 156 -8.23 23.06 -28.88
N LEU A 157 -7.55 23.41 -27.79
CA LEU A 157 -8.13 23.79 -26.51
C LEU A 157 -7.75 25.25 -26.18
N PRO A 158 -8.43 25.89 -25.22
CA PRO A 158 -8.10 27.25 -24.81
C PRO A 158 -6.61 27.39 -24.45
N PRO A 159 -5.98 28.54 -24.77
CA PRO A 159 -4.59 28.77 -24.40
C PRO A 159 -4.43 28.88 -22.87
N MET A 160 -3.21 28.65 -22.38
CA MET A 160 -2.88 28.94 -20.98
C MET A 160 -2.85 30.47 -20.75
N HIS A 161 -3.41 30.96 -19.64
CA HIS A 161 -3.30 32.37 -19.29
C HIS A 161 -1.83 32.78 -19.11
N GLN A 162 -1.48 33.96 -19.62
CA GLN A 162 -0.10 34.46 -19.62
C GLN A 162 0.46 34.73 -18.22
N GLU A 163 -0.41 35.00 -17.24
CA GLU A 163 -0.03 35.24 -15.85
C GLU A 163 0.38 33.94 -15.12
N TRP A 164 0.00 32.79 -15.66
CA TRP A 164 0.35 31.50 -15.05
C TRP A 164 1.76 31.08 -15.41
N PRO A 165 2.49 30.45 -14.47
CA PRO A 165 3.85 30.00 -14.75
C PRO A 165 3.83 28.88 -15.79
N ASN A 166 4.67 28.97 -16.83
CA ASN A 166 4.78 27.95 -17.89
C ASN A 166 5.52 26.68 -17.41
N ASN A 167 4.91 26.00 -16.44
CA ASN A 167 5.39 24.79 -15.79
C ASN A 167 4.19 23.94 -15.33
N ARG A 168 4.45 22.92 -14.50
CA ARG A 168 3.41 22.01 -14.02
C ARG A 168 2.32 22.69 -13.18
N LEU A 169 2.64 23.79 -12.50
CA LEU A 169 1.66 24.54 -11.72
C LEU A 169 0.70 25.30 -12.65
N GLY A 170 1.20 25.97 -13.69
CA GLY A 170 0.33 26.61 -14.68
C GLY A 170 -0.52 25.61 -15.47
N LEU A 171 0.03 24.42 -15.77
CA LEU A 171 -0.76 23.33 -16.34
C LEU A 171 -1.89 22.89 -15.38
N ALA A 172 -1.64 22.84 -14.08
CA ALA A 172 -2.66 22.50 -13.09
C ALA A 172 -3.79 23.55 -13.05
N TYR A 173 -3.45 24.85 -13.08
CA TYR A 173 -4.44 25.92 -13.18
C TYR A 173 -5.26 25.84 -14.46
N TRP A 174 -4.60 25.58 -15.60
CA TRP A 174 -5.26 25.41 -16.89
C TRP A 174 -6.16 24.18 -16.97
N LEU A 175 -5.79 23.08 -16.32
CA LEU A 175 -6.61 21.88 -16.30
C LEU A 175 -7.96 22.13 -15.63
N VAL A 176 -8.00 22.89 -14.54
CA VAL A 176 -9.24 23.15 -13.79
C VAL A 176 -9.87 24.51 -14.07
N SER A 177 -9.40 25.21 -15.11
CA SER A 177 -9.92 26.54 -15.46
C SER A 177 -11.35 26.46 -15.97
N GLU A 178 -12.11 27.53 -15.77
CA GLU A 178 -13.49 27.62 -16.25
C GLU A 178 -13.60 27.55 -17.77
N GLU A 179 -12.57 28.04 -18.46
CA GLU A 179 -12.47 28.00 -19.92
C GLU A 179 -12.24 26.57 -20.44
N ASN A 180 -11.67 25.66 -19.64
CA ASN A 180 -11.43 24.29 -20.04
C ASN A 180 -12.74 23.49 -20.07
N PRO A 181 -13.24 23.09 -21.25
CA PRO A 181 -14.57 22.50 -21.37
C PRO A 181 -14.62 21.02 -21.00
N LEU A 182 -13.47 20.36 -20.76
CA LEU A 182 -13.40 18.90 -20.65
C LEU A 182 -13.31 18.43 -19.20
N THR A 183 -12.53 19.08 -18.35
CA THR A 183 -12.15 18.51 -17.04
C THR A 183 -13.36 18.21 -16.16
N ALA A 184 -14.29 19.17 -16.03
CA ALA A 184 -15.51 18.96 -15.25
C ALA A 184 -16.42 17.89 -15.87
N ARG A 185 -16.61 17.90 -17.20
CA ARG A 185 -17.42 16.90 -17.92
C ARG A 185 -16.85 15.48 -17.75
N VAL A 186 -15.54 15.31 -17.87
CA VAL A 186 -14.88 14.02 -17.70
C VAL A 186 -15.02 13.52 -16.26
N GLU A 187 -14.82 14.37 -15.25
CA GLU A 187 -14.99 13.96 -13.85
C GLU A 187 -16.45 13.61 -13.53
N VAL A 188 -17.40 14.43 -13.97
CA VAL A 188 -18.84 14.13 -13.82
C VAL A 188 -19.20 12.81 -14.48
N ASN A 189 -18.70 12.57 -15.71
CA ASN A 189 -18.98 11.32 -16.42
C ASN A 189 -18.41 10.09 -15.70
N ARG A 190 -17.24 10.23 -15.07
CA ARG A 190 -16.65 9.15 -14.23
C ARG A 190 -17.48 8.90 -12.99
N ILE A 191 -17.90 9.95 -12.29
CA ILE A 191 -18.79 9.84 -11.12
C ILE A 191 -20.11 9.19 -11.53
N TRP A 192 -20.70 9.63 -12.64
CA TRP A 192 -21.91 9.04 -13.21
C TRP A 192 -21.71 7.56 -13.55
N GLN A 193 -20.61 7.20 -14.22
CA GLN A 193 -20.27 5.81 -14.54
C GLN A 193 -20.14 4.96 -13.27
N SER A 194 -19.55 5.47 -12.19
CA SER A 194 -19.43 4.75 -10.93
C SER A 194 -20.77 4.51 -10.23
N LEU A 195 -21.79 5.32 -10.52
CA LEU A 195 -23.14 5.22 -9.95
C LEU A 195 -24.11 4.43 -10.85
N PHE A 196 -24.06 4.64 -12.16
CA PHE A 196 -24.99 4.03 -13.12
C PHE A 196 -24.40 2.87 -13.90
N GLY A 197 -23.10 2.62 -13.76
CA GLY A 197 -22.37 1.55 -14.43
C GLY A 197 -21.87 1.92 -15.83
N VAL A 198 -22.49 2.91 -16.48
CA VAL A 198 -22.09 3.47 -17.77
C VAL A 198 -22.11 4.99 -17.67
N GLY A 199 -21.08 5.64 -18.20
CA GLY A 199 -21.04 7.11 -18.28
C GLY A 199 -22.11 7.66 -19.23
N LEU A 200 -22.49 8.93 -19.07
CA LEU A 200 -23.29 9.66 -20.08
C LEU A 200 -22.59 9.59 -21.45
N VAL A 201 -21.28 9.79 -21.46
CA VAL A 201 -20.37 9.36 -22.54
C VAL A 201 -19.88 7.96 -22.22
N LYS A 202 -20.21 6.98 -23.08
CA LYS A 202 -19.86 5.56 -22.85
C LYS A 202 -18.36 5.29 -22.95
N THR A 203 -17.70 6.00 -23.86
CA THR A 203 -16.24 5.97 -24.08
C THR A 203 -15.55 6.92 -23.12
N THR A 204 -15.48 6.57 -21.85
CA THR A 204 -14.94 7.45 -20.80
C THR A 204 -13.47 7.83 -21.03
N GLU A 205 -12.76 7.04 -21.83
CA GLU A 205 -11.41 7.26 -22.33
C GLU A 205 -11.32 8.25 -23.51
N ASP A 206 -12.41 8.55 -24.21
CA ASP A 206 -12.42 9.40 -25.40
C ASP A 206 -13.69 10.28 -25.48
N PHE A 207 -13.50 11.58 -25.26
CA PHE A 207 -14.51 12.64 -25.40
C PHE A 207 -14.40 13.37 -26.75
N GLY A 208 -13.50 12.93 -27.63
CA GLY A 208 -13.29 13.47 -28.95
C GLY A 208 -14.17 12.81 -30.02
N SER A 209 -13.81 13.03 -31.28
CA SER A 209 -14.60 12.60 -32.45
C SER A 209 -14.64 11.08 -32.67
N GLN A 210 -13.75 10.32 -32.02
CA GLN A 210 -13.75 8.85 -32.04
C GLN A 210 -14.52 8.25 -30.86
N GLY A 211 -14.96 9.09 -29.92
CA GLY A 211 -15.81 8.72 -28.80
C GLY A 211 -17.31 8.72 -29.15
N GLU A 212 -18.12 8.15 -28.26
CA GLU A 212 -19.58 8.22 -28.34
C GLU A 212 -20.08 9.58 -27.86
N ALA A 213 -21.07 10.15 -28.53
CA ALA A 213 -21.74 11.36 -28.05
C ALA A 213 -22.41 11.13 -26.68
N PRO A 214 -22.51 12.15 -25.81
CA PRO A 214 -23.23 12.02 -24.55
C PRO A 214 -24.69 11.61 -24.80
N SER A 215 -25.21 10.63 -24.04
CA SER A 215 -26.63 10.26 -24.13
C SER A 215 -27.56 11.40 -23.69
N HIS A 216 -27.10 12.23 -22.75
CA HIS A 216 -27.83 13.40 -22.24
C HIS A 216 -26.85 14.59 -22.13
N PRO A 217 -26.62 15.34 -23.23
CA PRO A 217 -25.60 16.39 -23.26
C PRO A 217 -25.92 17.55 -22.31
N GLU A 218 -27.17 17.99 -22.25
CA GLU A 218 -27.60 19.09 -21.35
C GLU A 218 -27.42 18.70 -19.87
N LEU A 219 -27.70 17.45 -19.51
CA LEU A 219 -27.49 16.94 -18.16
C LEU A 219 -26.01 16.91 -17.79
N LEU A 220 -25.15 16.46 -18.72
CA LEU A 220 -23.71 16.45 -18.52
C LEU A 220 -23.17 17.86 -18.28
N ASP A 221 -23.63 18.83 -19.09
CA ASP A 221 -23.23 20.22 -18.98
C ASP A 221 -23.70 20.85 -17.67
N TRP A 222 -24.96 20.64 -17.29
CA TRP A 222 -25.49 21.12 -16.03
C TRP A 222 -24.72 20.55 -14.83
N LEU A 223 -24.48 19.24 -14.79
CA LEU A 223 -23.71 18.62 -13.70
C LEU A 223 -22.25 19.10 -13.67
N ALA A 224 -21.64 19.39 -14.82
CA ALA A 224 -20.27 19.91 -14.91
C ALA A 224 -20.17 21.33 -14.34
N ILE A 225 -21.15 22.18 -14.64
CA ILE A 225 -21.27 23.53 -14.05
C ILE A 225 -21.46 23.42 -12.54
N GLU A 226 -22.37 22.57 -12.08
CA GLU A 226 -22.63 22.34 -10.65
C GLU A 226 -21.40 21.84 -9.88
N LEU A 227 -20.62 20.93 -10.47
CA LEU A 227 -19.37 20.46 -9.86
C LEU A 227 -18.38 21.62 -9.69
N ARG A 228 -18.27 22.49 -10.69
CA ARG A 228 -17.34 23.62 -10.68
C ARG A 228 -17.78 24.70 -9.68
N GLU A 229 -19.05 25.11 -9.72
CA GLU A 229 -19.61 26.17 -8.88
C GLU A 229 -19.69 25.78 -7.39
N SER A 230 -19.79 24.49 -7.08
CA SER A 230 -19.67 23.98 -5.71
C SER A 230 -18.23 23.97 -5.17
N GLY A 231 -17.25 24.45 -5.94
CA GLY A 231 -15.84 24.42 -5.55
C GLY A 231 -15.24 23.02 -5.67
N TRP A 232 -15.70 22.23 -6.66
CA TRP A 232 -15.28 20.84 -6.88
C TRP A 232 -15.67 19.88 -5.74
N ASP A 233 -16.79 20.14 -5.05
CA ASP A 233 -17.29 19.26 -3.99
C ASP A 233 -17.94 17.99 -4.58
N ARG A 234 -17.11 16.95 -4.68
CA ARG A 234 -17.52 15.62 -5.15
C ARG A 234 -18.62 15.01 -4.28
N LYS A 235 -18.65 15.27 -2.97
CA LYS A 235 -19.68 14.72 -2.07
C LYS A 235 -21.02 15.40 -2.29
N ALA A 236 -21.03 16.72 -2.51
CA ALA A 236 -22.24 17.45 -2.87
C ALA A 236 -22.84 16.95 -4.19
N LEU A 237 -21.99 16.74 -5.22
CA LEU A 237 -22.43 16.18 -6.49
C LEU A 237 -22.98 14.74 -6.34
N LEU A 238 -22.27 13.87 -5.62
CA LEU A 238 -22.73 12.50 -5.33
C LEU A 238 -24.09 12.51 -4.64
N LYS A 239 -24.25 13.34 -3.59
CA LYS A 239 -25.53 13.50 -2.90
C LYS A 239 -26.63 13.99 -3.84
N LYS A 240 -26.35 14.97 -4.70
CA LYS A 240 -27.31 15.50 -5.68
C LYS A 240 -27.79 14.40 -6.63
N ILE A 241 -26.88 13.60 -7.18
CA ILE A 241 -27.22 12.49 -8.08
C ILE A 241 -27.98 11.40 -7.32
N MET A 242 -27.51 10.98 -6.13
CA MET A 242 -28.11 9.89 -5.37
C MET A 242 -29.50 10.20 -4.79
N LEU A 243 -29.82 11.49 -4.63
CA LEU A 243 -31.15 11.94 -4.21
C LEU A 243 -32.08 12.27 -5.40
N SER A 244 -31.62 12.10 -6.63
CA SER A 244 -32.46 12.30 -7.82
C SER A 244 -33.45 11.15 -8.01
N SER A 245 -34.60 11.45 -8.61
CA SER A 245 -35.55 10.41 -9.03
C SER A 245 -34.92 9.40 -9.97
N ALA A 246 -33.99 9.84 -10.83
CA ALA A 246 -33.29 9.00 -11.79
C ALA A 246 -32.45 7.89 -11.12
N TYR A 247 -31.75 8.21 -10.03
CA TYR A 247 -30.95 7.23 -9.29
C TYR A 247 -31.82 6.33 -8.38
N GLN A 248 -32.93 6.85 -7.86
CA GLN A 248 -33.84 6.14 -6.96
C GLN A 248 -34.86 5.24 -7.68
N GLN A 249 -34.79 5.12 -9.01
CA GLN A 249 -35.66 4.23 -9.78
C GLN A 249 -35.45 2.77 -9.39
N SER A 250 -36.52 1.97 -9.48
CA SER A 250 -36.41 0.52 -9.35
C SER A 250 -35.60 -0.08 -10.50
N SER A 251 -34.72 -1.03 -10.20
CA SER A 251 -34.02 -1.84 -11.20
C SER A 251 -34.86 -3.00 -11.76
N ARG A 252 -36.14 -3.10 -11.39
CA ARG A 252 -37.07 -4.11 -11.91
C ARG A 252 -37.18 -4.04 -13.42
N ILE A 253 -36.95 -5.16 -14.09
CA ILE A 253 -37.02 -5.26 -15.55
C ILE A 253 -38.47 -5.41 -15.97
N ILE A 254 -38.96 -4.44 -16.74
CA ILE A 254 -40.25 -4.50 -17.43
C ILE A 254 -39.98 -4.83 -18.90
N PRO A 255 -40.60 -5.87 -19.50
CA PRO A 255 -40.29 -6.31 -20.87
C PRO A 255 -40.34 -5.20 -21.92
N ALA A 256 -41.34 -4.30 -21.83
CA ALA A 256 -41.47 -3.16 -22.74
C ALA A 256 -40.29 -2.17 -22.60
N GLN A 257 -39.85 -1.88 -21.37
CA GLN A 257 -38.68 -1.01 -21.12
C GLN A 257 -37.38 -1.67 -21.58
N LEU A 258 -37.24 -2.99 -21.41
CA LEU A 258 -36.07 -3.73 -21.88
C LEU A 258 -35.97 -3.70 -23.41
N ALA A 259 -37.10 -3.84 -24.11
CA ALA A 259 -37.14 -3.77 -25.56
C ALA A 259 -36.80 -2.37 -26.09
N ALA A 260 -37.27 -1.32 -25.43
CA ALA A 260 -37.02 0.07 -25.83
C ALA A 260 -35.60 0.56 -25.44
N ASP A 261 -35.08 0.12 -24.30
CA ASP A 261 -33.80 0.56 -23.73
C ASP A 261 -33.03 -0.64 -23.14
N PRO A 262 -32.45 -1.50 -24.00
CA PRO A 262 -31.78 -2.72 -23.57
C PRO A 262 -30.52 -2.44 -22.74
N GLN A 263 -29.81 -1.35 -23.04
CA GLN A 263 -28.55 -0.97 -22.39
C GLN A 263 -28.74 0.03 -21.23
N ASN A 264 -29.98 0.34 -20.86
CA ASN A 264 -30.34 1.38 -19.88
C ASN A 264 -29.70 2.76 -20.16
N ARG A 265 -29.53 3.11 -21.43
CA ARG A 265 -28.88 4.37 -21.87
C ARG A 265 -29.82 5.57 -21.71
N LEU A 266 -31.13 5.33 -21.77
CA LEU A 266 -32.17 6.33 -21.53
C LEU A 266 -32.56 6.43 -20.05
N ILE A 267 -31.91 5.64 -19.18
CA ILE A 267 -32.16 5.62 -17.73
C ILE A 267 -33.65 5.27 -17.47
N SER A 268 -34.14 4.27 -18.20
CA SER A 268 -35.53 3.78 -18.09
C SER A 268 -35.80 2.98 -16.81
N ARG A 269 -34.74 2.57 -16.09
CA ARG A 269 -34.77 1.83 -14.83
C ARG A 269 -33.52 2.11 -13.98
N GLY A 270 -33.57 1.69 -12.72
CA GLY A 270 -32.44 1.77 -11.79
C GLY A 270 -31.20 0.99 -12.27
N PRO A 271 -29.98 1.44 -11.94
CA PRO A 271 -28.76 0.79 -12.41
C PRO A 271 -28.51 -0.53 -11.68
N ARG A 272 -28.39 -1.62 -12.45
CA ARG A 272 -28.04 -2.95 -11.94
C ARG A 272 -26.77 -3.49 -12.59
N TYR A 273 -25.75 -3.78 -11.79
CA TYR A 273 -24.48 -4.36 -12.26
C TYR A 273 -23.67 -4.96 -11.11
N ARG A 274 -22.76 -5.89 -11.44
CA ARG A 274 -21.86 -6.53 -10.46
C ARG A 274 -20.93 -5.51 -9.80
N LEU A 275 -20.82 -5.61 -8.48
CA LEU A 275 -19.93 -4.76 -7.69
C LEU A 275 -18.47 -5.06 -8.01
N ASP A 276 -17.64 -4.02 -7.95
CA ASP A 276 -16.20 -4.14 -8.12
C ASP A 276 -15.58 -4.99 -6.98
N ALA A 277 -14.46 -5.65 -7.24
CA ALA A 277 -13.76 -6.50 -6.28
C ALA A 277 -13.58 -5.88 -4.88
N GLU A 278 -13.17 -4.61 -4.84
CA GLU A 278 -12.94 -3.87 -3.59
C GLU A 278 -14.26 -3.61 -2.85
N MET A 279 -15.35 -3.34 -3.58
CA MET A 279 -16.67 -3.13 -3.01
C MET A 279 -17.25 -4.43 -2.45
N LEU A 280 -17.07 -5.56 -3.14
CA LEU A 280 -17.53 -6.86 -2.64
C LEU A 280 -16.85 -7.23 -1.32
N ARG A 281 -15.53 -7.10 -1.25
CA ARG A 281 -14.77 -7.37 -0.02
C ARG A 281 -15.16 -6.41 1.11
N ASP A 282 -15.21 -5.11 0.83
CA ASP A 282 -15.55 -4.10 1.85
C ASP A 282 -17.01 -4.26 2.32
N GLN A 283 -17.94 -4.63 1.43
CA GLN A 283 -19.33 -4.95 1.79
C GLN A 283 -19.39 -6.16 2.72
N ALA A 284 -18.71 -7.26 2.37
CA ALA A 284 -18.70 -8.47 3.19
C ALA A 284 -18.10 -8.22 4.59
N LEU A 285 -17.03 -7.44 4.69
CA LEU A 285 -16.46 -6.97 5.96
C LEU A 285 -17.47 -6.12 6.75
N PHE A 286 -18.19 -5.23 6.09
CA PHE A 286 -19.15 -4.33 6.73
C PHE A 286 -20.37 -5.08 7.28
N VAL A 287 -20.98 -5.95 6.46
CA VAL A 287 -22.19 -6.70 6.88
C VAL A 287 -21.85 -7.74 7.94
N SER A 288 -20.66 -8.35 7.88
CA SER A 288 -20.17 -9.27 8.92
C SER A 288 -19.82 -8.59 10.25
N GLY A 289 -19.71 -7.25 10.26
CA GLY A 289 -19.31 -6.49 11.45
C GLY A 289 -17.82 -6.57 11.76
N LEU A 290 -17.01 -7.06 10.82
CA LEU A 290 -15.56 -7.20 10.98
C LEU A 290 -14.78 -5.96 10.52
N LEU A 291 -15.40 -5.09 9.70
CA LEU A 291 -14.71 -3.96 9.07
C LEU A 291 -14.02 -3.02 10.08
N VAL A 292 -12.73 -2.81 9.90
CA VAL A 292 -11.95 -1.80 10.63
C VAL A 292 -11.92 -0.50 9.81
N GLU A 293 -12.64 0.52 10.28
CA GLU A 293 -12.81 1.82 9.61
C GLU A 293 -11.67 2.82 9.84
N LYS A 294 -10.52 2.36 10.36
CA LYS A 294 -9.34 3.20 10.61
C LYS A 294 -8.86 3.88 9.32
N ILE A 295 -8.76 5.22 9.35
CA ILE A 295 -8.25 6.03 8.24
C ILE A 295 -6.73 6.26 8.40
N GLY A 296 -5.98 6.07 7.31
CA GLY A 296 -4.54 6.34 7.23
C GLY A 296 -3.64 5.22 7.77
N GLY A 297 -2.34 5.48 7.90
CA GLY A 297 -1.36 4.47 8.29
C GLY A 297 -0.89 3.55 7.16
N PRO A 298 -0.01 2.57 7.45
CA PRO A 298 0.61 1.73 6.45
C PRO A 298 -0.37 0.78 5.77
N SER A 299 -0.04 0.35 4.56
CA SER A 299 -0.76 -0.71 3.86
C SER A 299 -0.66 -2.04 4.60
N VAL A 300 -1.71 -2.86 4.47
CA VAL A 300 -1.83 -4.18 5.10
C VAL A 300 -1.82 -5.29 4.06
N LYS A 301 -1.47 -6.50 4.48
CA LYS A 301 -1.42 -7.71 3.65
C LYS A 301 -2.39 -8.77 4.18
N PRO A 302 -3.70 -8.69 3.86
CA PRO A 302 -4.64 -9.75 4.19
C PRO A 302 -4.17 -11.10 3.62
N PRO A 303 -4.55 -12.24 4.23
CA PRO A 303 -4.15 -13.56 3.76
C PRO A 303 -4.47 -13.81 2.28
N GLN A 304 -3.59 -14.56 1.61
CA GLN A 304 -3.76 -15.08 0.26
C GLN A 304 -2.98 -16.41 0.13
N PRO A 305 -3.22 -17.22 -0.91
CA PRO A 305 -2.47 -18.46 -1.15
C PRO A 305 -0.95 -18.24 -1.21
N ASP A 306 -0.18 -19.19 -0.67
CA ASP A 306 1.28 -19.12 -0.65
C ASP A 306 1.90 -19.31 -2.06
N GLY A 307 3.14 -18.88 -2.24
CA GLY A 307 3.93 -19.10 -3.47
C GLY A 307 3.67 -18.13 -4.62
N LEU A 308 2.57 -17.37 -4.59
CA LEU A 308 2.19 -16.43 -5.68
C LEU A 308 3.26 -15.39 -5.99
N TRP A 309 3.92 -14.85 -4.97
CA TRP A 309 4.94 -13.81 -5.15
C TRP A 309 6.31 -14.36 -5.52
N PHE A 310 6.59 -15.62 -5.18
CA PHE A 310 7.85 -16.28 -5.51
C PHE A 310 7.99 -16.47 -7.02
N ALA A 311 6.89 -16.82 -7.71
CA ALA A 311 6.86 -17.03 -9.15
C ALA A 311 7.26 -15.80 -9.99
N VAL A 312 7.07 -14.59 -9.45
CA VAL A 312 7.31 -13.31 -10.15
C VAL A 312 8.33 -12.41 -9.45
N GLY A 313 8.90 -12.86 -8.35
CA GLY A 313 9.77 -12.06 -7.49
C GLY A 313 11.22 -12.10 -7.96
N TYR A 314 11.84 -10.93 -8.18
CA TYR A 314 13.30 -10.85 -8.28
C TYR A 314 13.92 -11.23 -6.93
N THR A 315 14.92 -12.12 -6.94
CA THR A 315 15.56 -12.68 -5.73
C THR A 315 16.13 -11.65 -4.76
N ARG A 316 16.41 -10.41 -5.22
CA ARG A 316 16.88 -9.28 -4.40
C ARG A 316 15.79 -8.31 -3.93
N SER A 317 14.52 -8.56 -4.27
CA SER A 317 13.41 -7.70 -3.88
C SER A 317 12.91 -8.03 -2.46
N ASN A 318 12.69 -7.00 -1.65
CA ASN A 318 11.98 -7.11 -0.37
C ASN A 318 10.49 -7.50 -0.51
N THR A 319 9.99 -7.64 -1.75
CA THR A 319 8.65 -8.15 -2.09
C THR A 319 8.71 -9.52 -2.80
N ALA A 320 9.83 -10.24 -2.72
CA ALA A 320 9.96 -11.56 -3.32
C ALA A 320 9.10 -12.63 -2.63
N ARG A 321 8.86 -12.48 -1.32
CA ARG A 321 8.01 -13.38 -0.53
C ARG A 321 6.85 -12.60 0.08
N PHE A 322 5.65 -13.15 -0.05
CA PHE A 322 4.48 -12.62 0.63
C PHE A 322 4.46 -13.15 2.07
N VAL A 323 4.20 -12.26 3.01
CA VAL A 323 3.96 -12.63 4.41
C VAL A 323 2.66 -11.94 4.81
N PRO A 324 1.59 -12.70 5.13
CA PRO A 324 0.35 -12.09 5.57
C PRO A 324 0.56 -11.31 6.87
N ASP A 325 -0.13 -10.20 7.02
CA ASP A 325 -0.25 -9.54 8.32
C ASP A 325 -1.16 -10.38 9.23
N GLU A 326 -0.94 -10.27 10.54
CA GLU A 326 -1.74 -10.96 11.57
C GLU A 326 -2.66 -9.99 12.33
N GLY A 327 -3.75 -10.51 12.86
CA GLY A 327 -4.71 -9.80 13.70
C GLY A 327 -5.80 -9.04 12.94
N ALA A 328 -6.99 -8.99 13.54
CA ALA A 328 -8.19 -8.36 12.98
C ALA A 328 -7.97 -6.90 12.56
N GLU A 329 -7.29 -6.10 13.40
CA GLU A 329 -6.96 -4.68 13.15
C GLU A 329 -6.25 -4.42 11.81
N LYS A 330 -5.48 -5.41 11.32
CA LYS A 330 -4.80 -5.31 10.02
C LYS A 330 -5.57 -6.01 8.91
N ILE A 331 -6.03 -7.24 9.15
CA ILE A 331 -6.63 -8.08 8.12
C ILE A 331 -7.98 -7.51 7.67
N HIS A 332 -8.75 -6.93 8.59
CA HIS A 332 -10.11 -6.43 8.33
C HIS A 332 -10.19 -4.97 7.91
N ARG A 333 -9.06 -4.35 7.53
CA ARG A 333 -9.09 -2.99 7.00
C ARG A 333 -9.76 -2.95 5.63
N ARG A 334 -10.34 -1.78 5.33
CA ARG A 334 -10.84 -1.44 3.99
C ARG A 334 -9.82 -1.76 2.91
N THR A 335 -10.29 -2.28 1.79
CA THR A 335 -9.48 -2.74 0.66
C THR A 335 -8.62 -1.63 0.08
N LEU A 336 -9.00 -0.36 0.27
CA LEU A 336 -8.19 0.82 -0.02
C LEU A 336 -6.78 0.76 0.62
N TYR A 337 -6.64 0.13 1.79
CA TYR A 337 -5.39 -0.01 2.51
C TYR A 337 -4.65 -1.32 2.20
N THR A 338 -5.17 -2.18 1.34
CA THR A 338 -4.51 -3.43 0.96
C THR A 338 -3.30 -3.16 0.09
N PHE A 339 -2.18 -3.78 0.42
CA PHE A 339 -0.96 -3.71 -0.37
C PHE A 339 -1.17 -4.38 -1.73
N LEU A 340 -0.88 -3.66 -2.81
CA LEU A 340 -1.03 -4.17 -4.18
C LEU A 340 0.35 -4.28 -4.84
N LYS A 341 0.77 -5.52 -5.13
CA LYS A 341 1.97 -5.78 -5.93
C LYS A 341 1.58 -5.75 -7.40
N ARG A 342 2.15 -4.80 -8.14
CA ARG A 342 1.83 -4.55 -9.57
C ARG A 342 1.84 -5.82 -10.44
N THR A 343 2.80 -6.72 -10.24
CA THR A 343 2.97 -7.94 -11.05
C THR A 343 2.30 -9.19 -10.47
N ALA A 344 1.68 -9.09 -9.29
CA ALA A 344 0.97 -10.19 -8.63
C ALA A 344 -0.12 -9.60 -7.72
N PRO A 345 -1.21 -9.08 -8.29
CA PRO A 345 -2.36 -8.62 -7.51
C PRO A 345 -2.95 -9.77 -6.70
N ALA A 346 -3.69 -9.44 -5.63
CA ALA A 346 -4.36 -10.46 -4.83
C ALA A 346 -5.31 -11.29 -5.72
N PRO A 347 -5.30 -12.63 -5.65
CA PRO A 347 -6.08 -13.49 -6.55
C PRO A 347 -7.57 -13.16 -6.56
N GLN A 348 -8.14 -12.91 -5.37
CA GLN A 348 -9.52 -12.50 -5.22
C GLN A 348 -9.85 -11.21 -5.98
N MET A 349 -8.94 -10.24 -6.00
CA MET A 349 -9.15 -9.01 -6.75
C MET A 349 -9.13 -9.29 -8.26
N ALA A 350 -8.20 -10.12 -8.72
CA ALA A 350 -8.09 -10.49 -10.13
C ALA A 350 -9.33 -11.26 -10.64
N VAL A 351 -9.89 -12.18 -9.83
CA VAL A 351 -11.10 -12.95 -10.18
C VAL A 351 -12.34 -12.04 -10.34
N PHE A 352 -12.39 -10.92 -9.63
CA PHE A 352 -13.46 -9.91 -9.73
C PHE A 352 -13.05 -8.68 -10.56
N ASP A 353 -12.30 -8.90 -11.64
CA ASP A 353 -11.92 -7.86 -12.61
C ASP A 353 -11.19 -6.65 -11.98
N GLY A 354 -10.37 -6.93 -10.97
CA GLY A 354 -9.41 -6.01 -10.36
C GLY A 354 -8.32 -5.57 -11.33
N PRO A 355 -8.07 -4.26 -11.53
CA PRO A 355 -7.01 -3.82 -12.41
C PRO A 355 -5.62 -4.16 -11.84
N SER A 356 -4.71 -4.65 -12.70
CA SER A 356 -3.35 -5.03 -12.30
C SER A 356 -2.45 -3.86 -11.90
N ARG A 357 -2.86 -2.61 -12.20
CA ARG A 357 -2.05 -1.38 -12.08
C ARG A 357 -0.80 -1.37 -12.98
N GLU A 358 -0.70 -2.27 -13.96
CA GLU A 358 0.33 -2.24 -15.00
C GLU A 358 0.03 -1.19 -16.07
N SER A 359 -1.25 -0.97 -16.34
CA SER A 359 -1.78 0.05 -17.25
C SER A 359 -2.83 0.91 -16.55
N SER A 360 -3.13 2.07 -17.15
CA SER A 360 -4.24 2.90 -16.69
C SER A 360 -5.57 2.24 -17.07
N CYS A 361 -6.49 2.13 -16.11
CA CYS A 361 -7.83 1.58 -16.34
C CYS A 361 -8.85 2.69 -16.15
N VAL A 362 -9.45 3.16 -17.25
CA VAL A 362 -10.47 4.23 -17.24
C VAL A 362 -11.88 3.63 -17.14
N ARG A 363 -12.07 2.43 -17.69
CA ARG A 363 -13.31 1.65 -17.63
C ARG A 363 -12.95 0.22 -17.27
N ARG A 364 -13.58 -0.31 -16.22
CA ARG A 364 -13.39 -1.69 -15.78
C ARG A 364 -14.30 -2.61 -16.57
N GLU A 365 -13.79 -3.78 -16.91
CA GLU A 365 -14.61 -4.89 -17.38
C GLU A 365 -15.45 -5.43 -16.22
N ARG A 366 -16.58 -6.05 -16.57
CA ARG A 366 -17.48 -6.68 -15.61
C ARG A 366 -17.88 -8.03 -16.16
N THR A 367 -17.32 -9.07 -15.58
CA THR A 367 -17.62 -10.45 -15.92
C THR A 367 -18.58 -11.04 -14.89
N ASN A 368 -19.26 -12.11 -15.28
CA ASN A 368 -20.07 -12.94 -14.40
C ASN A 368 -19.72 -14.39 -14.70
N THR A 369 -18.79 -14.95 -13.93
CA THR A 369 -18.26 -16.29 -14.17
C THR A 369 -18.59 -17.23 -13.01
N PRO A 370 -18.77 -18.53 -13.25
CA PRO A 370 -18.94 -19.50 -12.16
C PRO A 370 -17.79 -19.47 -11.14
N LEU A 371 -16.57 -19.12 -11.58
CA LEU A 371 -15.41 -18.99 -10.70
C LEU A 371 -15.59 -17.91 -9.64
N GLN A 372 -16.24 -16.79 -9.98
CA GLN A 372 -16.56 -15.73 -9.01
C GLN A 372 -17.51 -16.24 -7.93
N SER A 373 -18.58 -16.95 -8.31
CA SER A 373 -19.49 -17.56 -7.33
C SER A 373 -18.80 -18.59 -6.44
N LEU A 374 -17.94 -19.44 -7.02
CA LEU A 374 -17.15 -20.41 -6.25
C LEU A 374 -16.16 -19.75 -5.30
N LEU A 375 -15.58 -18.61 -5.66
CA LEU A 375 -14.69 -17.86 -4.78
C LEU A 375 -15.44 -17.37 -3.54
N LEU A 376 -16.62 -16.77 -3.70
CA LEU A 376 -17.44 -16.31 -2.57
C LEU A 376 -17.87 -17.43 -1.63
N LEU A 377 -18.01 -18.67 -2.12
CA LEU A 377 -18.37 -19.83 -1.29
C LEU A 377 -17.18 -20.41 -0.53
N ASN A 378 -15.98 -20.36 -1.10
CA ASN A 378 -14.86 -21.21 -0.68
C ASN A 378 -13.61 -20.45 -0.25
N ASP A 379 -13.46 -19.18 -0.61
CA ASP A 379 -12.27 -18.41 -0.21
C ASP A 379 -12.26 -18.24 1.32
N PRO A 380 -11.13 -18.49 1.99
CA PRO A 380 -11.04 -18.40 3.45
C PRO A 380 -11.51 -17.06 4.02
N GLN A 381 -11.30 -15.94 3.31
CA GLN A 381 -11.80 -14.64 3.77
C GLN A 381 -13.33 -14.57 3.71
N TYR A 382 -13.97 -15.14 2.68
CA TYR A 382 -15.43 -15.14 2.59
C TYR A 382 -16.09 -16.12 3.57
N VAL A 383 -15.42 -17.23 3.88
CA VAL A 383 -15.83 -18.10 5.00
C VAL A 383 -15.73 -17.35 6.33
N GLU A 384 -14.68 -16.57 6.53
CA GLU A 384 -14.56 -15.71 7.72
C GLU A 384 -15.67 -14.65 7.79
N PHE A 385 -16.00 -14.02 6.67
CA PHE A 385 -17.10 -13.05 6.61
C PHE A 385 -18.46 -13.70 6.89
N SER A 386 -18.70 -14.93 6.42
CA SER A 386 -19.95 -15.65 6.70
C SER A 386 -20.09 -16.00 8.18
N GLN A 387 -19.01 -16.42 8.84
CA GLN A 387 -18.98 -16.66 10.28
C GLN A 387 -19.17 -15.38 11.10
N GLY A 388 -18.54 -14.27 10.68
CA GLY A 388 -18.75 -12.96 11.30
C GLY A 388 -20.19 -12.49 11.19
N LEU A 389 -20.80 -12.64 10.01
CA LEU A 389 -22.21 -12.29 9.77
C LEU A 389 -23.17 -13.13 10.62
N ALA A 390 -22.94 -14.44 10.72
CA ALA A 390 -23.72 -15.32 11.58
C ALA A 390 -23.60 -14.91 13.06
N ALA A 391 -22.38 -14.72 13.56
CA ALA A 391 -22.13 -14.32 14.94
C ALA A 391 -22.79 -12.96 15.26
N ARG A 392 -22.71 -12.00 14.34
CA ARG A 392 -23.37 -10.70 14.46
C ARG A 392 -24.89 -10.87 14.54
N ALA A 393 -25.49 -11.61 13.62
CA ALA A 393 -26.93 -11.79 13.56
C ALA A 393 -27.49 -12.50 14.80
N MET A 394 -26.77 -13.52 15.31
CA MET A 394 -27.12 -14.24 16.55
C MET A 394 -27.07 -13.33 17.79
N ARG A 395 -26.14 -12.35 17.83
CA ARG A 395 -26.01 -11.41 18.95
C ARG A 395 -27.04 -10.27 18.90
N GLU A 396 -27.40 -9.83 17.69
CA GLU A 396 -28.30 -8.69 17.49
C GLU A 396 -29.79 -9.08 17.45
N SER A 397 -30.12 -10.37 17.44
CA SER A 397 -31.50 -10.87 17.33
C SER A 397 -31.87 -11.70 18.56
N ALA A 398 -33.18 -11.85 18.83
CA ALA A 398 -33.62 -12.85 19.80
C ALA A 398 -33.23 -14.25 19.29
N SER A 399 -33.18 -15.24 20.18
CA SER A 399 -32.84 -16.64 19.87
C SER A 399 -33.92 -17.40 19.07
N ASP A 400 -34.64 -16.69 18.21
CA ASP A 400 -35.62 -17.21 17.26
C ASP A 400 -34.99 -17.35 15.86
N PRO A 401 -35.03 -18.53 15.22
CA PRO A 401 -34.44 -18.72 13.90
C PRO A 401 -34.99 -17.78 12.82
N GLY A 402 -36.28 -17.44 12.88
CA GLY A 402 -36.91 -16.51 11.94
C GLY A 402 -36.33 -15.11 12.04
N GLN A 403 -36.09 -14.61 13.26
CA GLN A 403 -35.46 -13.31 13.49
C GLN A 403 -34.00 -13.28 13.04
N ILE A 404 -33.22 -14.33 13.32
CA ILE A 404 -31.81 -14.40 12.90
C ILE A 404 -31.71 -14.46 11.36
N ALA A 405 -32.50 -15.31 10.69
CA ALA A 405 -32.53 -15.39 9.23
C ALA A 405 -32.95 -14.05 8.61
N THR A 406 -33.96 -13.39 9.18
CA THR A 406 -34.40 -12.04 8.76
C THR A 406 -33.27 -11.03 8.92
N ARG A 407 -32.51 -11.09 10.01
CA ARG A 407 -31.39 -10.19 10.26
C ARG A 407 -30.26 -10.39 9.26
N ILE A 408 -29.85 -11.63 9.00
CA ILE A 408 -28.83 -11.97 7.98
C ILE A 408 -29.26 -11.42 6.61
N TYR A 409 -30.50 -11.75 6.19
CA TYR A 409 -31.02 -11.31 4.90
C TYR A 409 -31.03 -9.78 4.78
N ARG A 410 -31.54 -9.08 5.80
CA ARG A 410 -31.66 -7.62 5.79
C ARG A 410 -30.31 -6.91 5.83
N LEU A 411 -29.32 -7.44 6.55
CA LEU A 411 -27.97 -6.87 6.57
C LEU A 411 -27.33 -6.87 5.18
N CYS A 412 -27.51 -7.94 4.41
CA CYS A 412 -26.93 -8.06 3.07
C CYS A 412 -27.74 -7.35 1.97
N THR A 413 -29.07 -7.34 2.09
CA THR A 413 -29.96 -6.89 0.99
C THR A 413 -30.58 -5.52 1.24
N GLY A 414 -30.66 -5.07 2.50
CA GLY A 414 -31.43 -3.90 2.91
C GLY A 414 -32.94 -4.14 3.00
N GLU A 415 -33.44 -5.28 2.54
CA GLU A 415 -34.87 -5.62 2.46
C GLU A 415 -35.26 -6.69 3.48
N LEU A 416 -36.56 -6.89 3.67
CA LEU A 416 -37.08 -8.02 4.44
C LEU A 416 -37.27 -9.23 3.51
N PRO A 417 -36.95 -10.45 3.96
CA PRO A 417 -37.25 -11.64 3.17
C PRO A 417 -38.77 -11.80 3.04
N THR A 418 -39.21 -12.28 1.87
CA THR A 418 -40.58 -12.79 1.70
C THR A 418 -40.81 -14.02 2.59
N ALA A 419 -42.08 -14.39 2.81
CA ALA A 419 -42.43 -15.57 3.61
C ALA A 419 -41.73 -16.84 3.08
N ASP A 420 -41.74 -17.05 1.76
CA ASP A 420 -41.11 -18.22 1.13
C ASP A 420 -39.59 -18.21 1.30
N GLN A 421 -38.94 -17.05 1.11
CA GLN A 421 -37.50 -16.91 1.32
C GLN A 421 -37.11 -17.18 2.78
N LEU A 422 -37.89 -16.64 3.72
CA LEU A 422 -37.66 -16.87 5.14
C LEU A 422 -37.81 -18.35 5.49
N SER A 423 -38.87 -19.00 5.01
CA SER A 423 -39.08 -20.44 5.20
C SER A 423 -37.93 -21.27 4.63
N LEU A 424 -37.41 -20.93 3.44
CA LEU A 424 -36.26 -21.60 2.84
C LEU A 424 -34.97 -21.44 3.66
N LEU A 425 -34.69 -20.22 4.13
CA LEU A 425 -33.50 -19.95 4.95
C LEU A 425 -33.55 -20.70 6.28
N VAL A 426 -34.70 -20.70 6.96
CA VAL A 426 -34.88 -21.42 8.22
C VAL A 426 -34.80 -22.93 8.01
N ALA A 427 -35.40 -23.45 6.93
CA ALA A 427 -35.30 -24.88 6.61
C ALA A 427 -33.86 -25.32 6.31
N GLY A 428 -33.09 -24.51 5.57
CA GLY A 428 -31.68 -24.75 5.32
C GLY A 428 -30.86 -24.76 6.61
N PHE A 429 -31.07 -23.75 7.47
CA PHE A 429 -30.43 -23.68 8.79
C PHE A 429 -30.72 -24.93 9.64
N GLU A 430 -31.97 -25.37 9.76
CA GLU A 430 -32.31 -26.54 10.59
C GLU A 430 -31.69 -27.83 10.04
N ALA A 431 -31.61 -27.98 8.71
CA ALA A 431 -30.92 -29.12 8.08
C ALA A 431 -29.41 -29.11 8.39
N ASP A 432 -28.74 -27.97 8.24
CA ASP A 432 -27.32 -27.81 8.57
C ASP A 432 -27.07 -28.02 10.06
N ARG A 433 -27.98 -27.55 10.91
CA ARG A 433 -27.94 -27.71 12.37
C ARG A 433 -28.06 -29.18 12.77
N GLU A 434 -28.98 -29.94 12.16
CA GLU A 434 -29.12 -31.38 12.38
C GLU A 434 -27.84 -32.11 11.97
N TYR A 435 -27.26 -31.75 10.82
CA TYR A 435 -25.99 -32.30 10.36
C TYR A 435 -24.86 -32.08 11.36
N PHE A 436 -24.65 -30.85 11.83
CA PHE A 436 -23.60 -30.53 12.79
C PHE A 436 -23.87 -31.07 14.20
N ARG A 437 -25.12 -31.30 14.59
CA ARG A 437 -25.44 -32.04 15.83
C ARG A 437 -24.99 -33.50 15.74
N ALA A 438 -25.15 -34.11 14.57
CA ALA A 438 -24.68 -35.48 14.32
C ALA A 438 -23.15 -35.55 14.16
N HIS A 439 -22.50 -34.46 13.75
CA HIS A 439 -21.05 -34.37 13.46
C HIS A 439 -20.40 -33.15 14.12
N PRO A 440 -20.36 -33.06 15.47
CA PRO A 440 -19.87 -31.89 16.19
C PRO A 440 -18.41 -31.56 15.87
N GLU A 441 -17.58 -32.56 15.59
CA GLU A 441 -16.19 -32.38 15.20
C GLU A 441 -16.04 -31.57 13.90
N GLN A 442 -16.99 -31.71 12.97
CA GLN A 442 -17.00 -30.96 11.72
C GLN A 442 -17.43 -29.51 11.94
N ALA A 443 -18.34 -29.25 12.88
CA ALA A 443 -18.72 -27.90 13.27
C ALA A 443 -17.49 -27.16 13.83
N THR A 444 -16.78 -27.77 14.77
CA THR A 444 -15.54 -27.22 15.33
C THR A 444 -14.45 -27.05 14.26
N ALA A 445 -14.29 -28.01 13.34
CA ALA A 445 -13.31 -27.91 12.26
C ALA A 445 -13.63 -26.77 11.29
N TYR A 446 -14.91 -26.59 10.94
CA TYR A 446 -15.37 -25.51 10.08
C TYR A 446 -15.15 -24.13 10.73
N LEU A 447 -15.50 -23.97 12.00
CA LEU A 447 -15.30 -22.70 12.72
C LEU A 447 -13.81 -22.31 12.85
N LYS A 448 -12.92 -23.30 13.00
CA LYS A 448 -11.46 -23.06 13.06
C LYS A 448 -10.87 -22.43 11.79
N THR A 449 -11.57 -22.46 10.67
CA THR A 449 -11.10 -21.81 9.42
C THR A 449 -11.07 -20.28 9.51
N ALA A 450 -11.81 -19.68 10.46
CA ALA A 450 -11.96 -18.24 10.63
C ALA A 450 -11.54 -17.79 12.04
N ALA A 451 -10.27 -18.01 12.38
CA ALA A 451 -9.75 -17.80 13.73
C ALA A 451 -9.89 -16.38 14.30
N LEU A 452 -10.23 -15.38 13.47
CA LEU A 452 -10.39 -13.98 13.88
C LEU A 452 -11.83 -13.61 14.23
N VAL A 453 -12.79 -14.52 14.08
CA VAL A 453 -14.18 -14.27 14.45
C VAL A 453 -14.39 -14.60 15.93
N PRO A 454 -14.87 -13.65 16.76
CA PRO A 454 -15.17 -13.94 18.16
C PRO A 454 -16.37 -14.89 18.28
N HIS A 455 -16.19 -16.06 18.90
CA HIS A 455 -17.25 -17.07 19.11
C HIS A 455 -17.86 -17.04 20.52
N GLU A 456 -17.36 -16.19 21.41
CA GLU A 456 -17.75 -16.13 22.82
C GLU A 456 -19.27 -16.00 22.99
N GLY A 457 -19.84 -16.89 23.81
CA GLY A 457 -21.26 -16.94 24.14
C GLY A 457 -22.17 -17.56 23.09
N LEU A 458 -21.64 -18.12 21.99
CA LEU A 458 -22.43 -18.74 20.92
C LEU A 458 -22.25 -20.26 20.92
N ALA A 459 -23.35 -21.00 20.71
CA ALA A 459 -23.28 -22.45 20.56
C ALA A 459 -22.62 -22.81 19.21
N GLU A 460 -21.56 -23.61 19.24
CA GLU A 460 -20.75 -23.93 18.04
C GLU A 460 -21.58 -24.50 16.89
N VAL A 461 -22.49 -25.43 17.18
CA VAL A 461 -23.35 -26.06 16.17
C VAL A 461 -24.26 -25.02 15.50
N ASP A 462 -24.90 -24.17 16.29
CA ASP A 462 -25.82 -23.15 15.76
C ASP A 462 -25.03 -22.08 14.98
N LEU A 463 -23.84 -21.71 15.44
CA LEU A 463 -22.97 -20.78 14.73
C LEU A 463 -22.50 -21.37 13.39
N ALA A 464 -22.08 -22.63 13.35
CA ALA A 464 -21.66 -23.29 12.11
C ALA A 464 -22.80 -23.35 11.08
N ALA A 465 -24.00 -23.73 11.50
CA ALA A 465 -25.18 -23.76 10.63
C ALA A 465 -25.58 -22.35 10.12
N TRP A 466 -25.62 -21.34 10.99
CA TRP A 466 -25.89 -19.96 10.57
C TRP A 466 -24.81 -19.39 9.66
N SER A 467 -23.57 -19.86 9.77
CA SER A 467 -22.48 -19.46 8.90
C SER A 467 -22.65 -19.99 7.48
N LEU A 468 -23.17 -21.21 7.30
CA LEU A 468 -23.54 -21.73 5.97
C LEU A 468 -24.71 -20.94 5.36
N THR A 469 -25.73 -20.63 6.17
CA THR A 469 -26.83 -19.76 5.74
C THR A 469 -26.32 -18.36 5.34
N SER A 470 -25.39 -17.80 6.12
CA SER A 470 -24.74 -16.51 5.83
C SER A 470 -23.92 -16.54 4.53
N SER A 471 -23.20 -17.65 4.27
CA SER A 471 -22.45 -17.86 3.03
C SER A 471 -23.38 -17.88 1.82
N LEU A 472 -24.52 -18.58 1.93
CA LEU A 472 -25.55 -18.61 0.89
C LEU A 472 -26.10 -17.21 0.60
N VAL A 473 -26.44 -16.45 1.64
CA VAL A 473 -26.97 -15.08 1.48
C VAL A 473 -25.93 -14.14 0.85
N LEU A 474 -24.67 -14.22 1.27
CA LEU A 474 -23.56 -13.44 0.69
C LEU A 474 -23.32 -13.73 -0.80
N ASN A 475 -23.73 -14.91 -1.29
CA ASN A 475 -23.60 -15.29 -2.69
C ASN A 475 -24.78 -14.88 -3.58
N LEU A 476 -25.87 -14.37 -3.00
CA LEU A 476 -27.06 -14.01 -3.78
C LEU A 476 -26.73 -12.93 -4.82
N ASP A 477 -27.29 -13.05 -6.02
CA ASP A 477 -27.07 -12.08 -7.11
C ASP A 477 -27.38 -10.63 -6.70
N GLN A 478 -28.40 -10.45 -5.85
CA GLN A 478 -28.79 -9.15 -5.31
C GLN A 478 -27.80 -8.57 -4.28
N VAL A 479 -26.95 -9.39 -3.66
CA VAL A 479 -25.96 -8.95 -2.67
C VAL A 479 -24.65 -8.57 -3.37
N VAL A 480 -24.27 -9.35 -4.38
CA VAL A 480 -23.05 -9.13 -5.18
C VAL A 480 -23.23 -8.11 -6.31
N SER A 481 -24.45 -7.61 -6.49
CA SER A 481 -24.80 -6.60 -7.48
C SER A 481 -25.32 -5.34 -6.81
N LYS A 482 -25.05 -4.19 -7.43
CA LYS A 482 -25.80 -2.97 -7.17
C LYS A 482 -27.23 -3.17 -7.68
N ASN A 483 -28.23 -2.73 -6.91
CA ASN A 483 -29.65 -2.74 -7.29
C ASN A 483 -30.30 -1.38 -7.20
#